data_AF-A0A433B8Z3-F1
#
_entry.id   AF-A0A433B8Z3-F1
#
_cell.length_a   1.000
_cell.length_b   1.000
_cell.length_c   1.000
_cell.angle_alpha   90.00
_cell.angle_beta   90.00
_cell.angle_gamma   90.00
#
_symmetry.space_group_name_H-M   'P 1'
#
loop_
_entity.id
_entity.type
_entity.pdbx_description
1 polymer ?
#
loop_
_entity_poly.entity_id
_entity_poly.type
_entity_poly.pdbx_seq_one_letter_code
_entity_poly.pdbx_strand_id
1 'polypeptide(L)'
;DYRKQKDLEAARKAGTAPAERDEEGKEINPHIPQYISKAPWYLDTGHASLKHQRVPTSGSETALKDKGEWYARGVRAGPAATKFRKGACENCGAMTHKTRTCMERPRRQGAKWTGKDIQADEV
;
A
#
# COMPACT_ATOMS: atom_id res chain seq x y z
N ASP A 1 0.17 39.75 -25.96
CA ASP A 1 -0.27 39.32 -24.62
C ASP A 1 0.82 38.77 -23.70
N TYR A 2 1.87 38.13 -24.22
CA TYR A 2 2.98 37.58 -23.41
C TYR A 2 3.65 38.59 -22.44
N ARG A 3 3.90 39.83 -22.88
CA ARG A 3 4.49 40.88 -22.02
C ARG A 3 3.59 41.22 -20.82
N LYS A 4 2.28 41.37 -21.07
CA LYS A 4 1.28 41.62 -20.02
C LYS A 4 1.24 40.49 -18.98
N GLN A 5 1.34 39.24 -19.42
CA GLN A 5 1.41 38.09 -18.51
C GLN A 5 2.66 38.10 -17.64
N LYS A 6 3.82 38.47 -18.21
CA LYS A 6 5.07 38.59 -17.46
C LYS A 6 5.04 39.72 -16.43
N ASP A 7 4.44 40.85 -16.79
CA ASP A 7 4.30 41.99 -15.87
C ASP A 7 3.32 41.64 -14.72
N LEU A 8 2.24 40.90 -15.02
CA LEU A 8 1.31 40.39 -14.01
C LEU A 8 1.97 39.37 -13.08
N GLU A 9 2.77 38.44 -13.61
CA GLU A 9 3.55 37.49 -12.80
C GLU A 9 4.56 38.22 -11.89
N ALA A 10 5.24 39.26 -12.40
CA ALA A 10 6.16 40.06 -11.61
C ALA A 10 5.43 40.85 -10.50
N ALA A 11 4.27 41.43 -10.80
CA ALA A 11 3.43 42.11 -9.81
C ALA A 11 2.94 41.15 -8.72
N ARG A 12 2.52 39.94 -9.10
CA ARG A 12 2.14 38.88 -8.16
C ARG A 12 3.31 38.45 -7.28
N LYS A 13 4.49 38.29 -7.87
CA LYS A 13 5.72 37.96 -7.13
C LYS A 13 6.18 39.09 -6.18
N ALA A 14 5.88 40.33 -6.53
CA ALA A 14 6.14 41.51 -5.70
C ALA A 14 5.04 41.77 -4.65
N GLY A 15 3.95 40.99 -4.64
CA GLY A 15 2.83 41.15 -3.71
C GLY A 15 1.90 42.34 -4.01
N THR A 16 2.04 42.98 -5.18
CA THR A 16 1.22 44.13 -5.59
C THR A 16 -0.05 43.73 -6.34
N ALA A 17 -0.14 42.49 -6.82
CA ALA A 17 -1.31 41.92 -7.47
C ALA A 17 -1.76 40.62 -6.76
N PRO A 18 -3.06 40.30 -6.75
CA PRO A 18 -3.57 39.09 -6.12
C PRO A 18 -3.06 37.82 -6.81
N ALA A 19 -2.81 36.80 -6.01
CA ALA A 19 -2.42 35.48 -6.48
C ALA A 19 -3.47 34.88 -7.42
N GLU A 20 -3.02 34.02 -8.31
CA GLU A 20 -3.90 33.24 -9.17
C GLU A 20 -4.64 32.20 -8.32
N ARG A 21 -5.92 31.96 -8.61
CA ARG A 21 -6.73 30.97 -7.89
C ARG A 21 -6.99 29.77 -8.78
N ASP A 22 -6.88 28.57 -8.20
CA ASP A 22 -7.26 27.33 -8.87
C ASP A 22 -8.79 27.15 -8.93
N GLU A 23 -9.23 26.08 -9.58
CA GLU A 23 -10.64 25.68 -9.70
C GLU A 23 -11.32 25.45 -8.32
N GLU A 24 -10.55 25.10 -7.29
CA GLU A 24 -11.03 24.94 -5.91
C GLU A 24 -10.97 26.24 -5.09
N GLY A 25 -10.59 27.37 -5.71
CA GLY A 25 -10.44 28.66 -5.07
C GLY A 25 -9.20 28.81 -4.18
N LYS A 26 -8.25 27.87 -4.24
CA LYS A 26 -6.98 27.95 -3.51
C LYS A 26 -6.00 28.82 -4.28
N GLU A 27 -5.25 29.60 -3.52
CA GLU A 27 -4.26 30.51 -4.08
C GLU A 27 -3.00 29.75 -4.49
N ILE A 28 -2.60 29.94 -5.75
CA ILE A 28 -1.37 29.42 -6.32
C ILE A 28 -0.26 30.39 -5.96
N ASN A 29 0.72 29.92 -5.19
CA ASN A 29 1.84 30.73 -4.76
C ASN A 29 2.62 31.30 -5.98
N PRO A 30 2.72 32.63 -6.14
CA PRO A 30 3.43 33.27 -7.25
C PRO A 30 4.94 32.99 -7.31
N HIS A 31 5.53 32.46 -6.24
CA HIS A 31 6.95 32.09 -6.18
C HIS A 31 7.22 30.68 -6.71
N ILE A 32 6.19 29.90 -7.05
CA ILE A 32 6.36 28.60 -7.70
C ILE A 32 6.88 28.85 -9.14
N PRO A 33 8.01 28.27 -9.53
CA PRO A 33 8.52 28.42 -10.90
C PRO A 33 7.51 27.98 -11.95
N GLN A 34 7.51 28.66 -13.10
CA GLN A 34 6.55 28.41 -14.19
C GLN A 34 6.51 26.94 -14.66
N TYR A 35 7.64 26.23 -14.63
CA TYR A 35 7.70 24.83 -15.07
C TYR A 35 7.05 23.85 -14.07
N ILE A 36 6.81 24.25 -12.82
CA ILE A 36 6.10 23.46 -11.82
C ILE A 36 4.61 23.82 -11.85
N SER A 37 4.28 25.12 -11.92
CA SER A 37 2.90 25.61 -11.86
C SER A 37 2.10 25.33 -13.13
N LYS A 38 2.74 25.35 -14.31
CA LYS A 38 2.06 25.02 -15.56
C LYS A 38 1.90 23.51 -15.69
N ALA A 39 0.66 23.06 -15.84
CA ALA A 39 0.35 21.67 -16.13
C ALA A 39 0.93 21.29 -17.50
N PRO A 40 1.55 20.10 -17.63
CA PRO A 40 1.92 19.55 -18.93
C PRO A 40 0.68 19.32 -19.79
N TRP A 41 0.83 19.38 -21.12
CA TRP A 41 -0.27 19.25 -22.09
C TRP A 41 -1.16 18.01 -21.91
N TYR A 42 -0.62 16.91 -21.38
CA TYR A 42 -1.35 15.65 -21.17
C TYR A 42 -2.19 15.63 -19.88
N LEU A 43 -2.09 16.65 -19.03
CA LEU A 43 -2.88 16.86 -17.81
C LEU A 43 -3.49 18.28 -17.76
N ASP A 44 -3.39 19.04 -18.86
CA ASP A 44 -3.84 20.42 -18.91
C ASP A 44 -5.37 20.49 -19.00
N THR A 45 -6.00 21.11 -17.99
CA THR A 45 -7.45 21.38 -17.96
C THR A 45 -7.78 22.76 -18.53
N GLY A 46 -6.78 23.53 -18.98
CA GLY A 46 -6.94 24.91 -19.45
C GLY A 46 -7.06 25.93 -18.33
N HIS A 47 -7.04 25.48 -17.06
CA HIS A 47 -7.07 26.32 -15.87
C HIS A 47 -5.78 26.17 -15.07
N ALA A 48 -5.38 27.24 -14.38
CA ALA A 48 -4.22 27.16 -13.49
C ALA A 48 -4.53 26.22 -12.31
N SER A 49 -3.76 25.13 -12.17
CA SER A 49 -3.93 24.18 -11.09
C SER A 49 -2.60 23.54 -10.69
N LEU A 50 -2.51 23.05 -9.46
CA LEU A 50 -1.39 22.23 -8.96
C LEU A 50 -1.78 20.75 -8.81
N LYS A 51 -2.87 20.32 -9.44
CA LYS A 51 -3.40 18.95 -9.34
C LYS A 51 -2.41 17.93 -9.90
N HIS A 52 -1.69 18.26 -10.98
CA HIS A 52 -0.67 17.39 -11.59
C HIS A 52 0.55 17.15 -10.69
N GLN A 53 0.77 18.00 -9.68
CA GLN A 53 1.84 17.81 -8.69
C GLN A 53 1.37 16.99 -7.48
N ARG A 54 0.07 16.71 -7.35
CA ARG A 54 -0.46 15.90 -6.25
C ARG A 54 -0.12 14.43 -6.49
N VAL A 55 0.01 13.70 -5.39
CA VAL A 55 0.17 12.25 -5.44
C VAL A 55 -1.03 11.65 -6.19
N PRO A 56 -0.79 10.86 -7.25
CA PRO A 56 -1.87 10.28 -8.03
C PRO A 56 -2.68 9.30 -7.17
N THR A 57 -4.00 9.49 -7.15
CA THR A 57 -4.93 8.63 -6.40
C THR A 57 -4.87 7.18 -6.84
N SER A 58 -4.53 6.91 -8.11
CA SER A 58 -4.43 5.55 -8.66
C SER A 58 -3.17 4.78 -8.26
N GLY A 59 -2.22 5.38 -7.53
CA GLY A 59 -0.91 4.79 -7.27
C GLY A 59 -0.41 4.83 -5.82
N SER A 60 -1.06 5.58 -4.93
CA SER A 60 -0.62 5.72 -3.53
C SER A 60 -1.33 4.83 -2.53
N GLU A 61 -2.37 4.13 -2.96
CA GLU A 61 -2.89 2.98 -2.22
C GLU A 61 -2.12 1.74 -2.67
N THR A 62 -0.80 1.75 -2.52
CA THR A 62 -0.18 0.50 -2.07
C THR A 62 -0.97 0.12 -0.84
N ALA A 63 -1.61 -1.05 -0.85
CA ALA A 63 -2.49 -1.54 0.22
C ALA A 63 -1.70 -1.64 1.54
N LEU A 64 -1.46 -0.48 2.14
CA LEU A 64 -0.73 -0.28 3.37
C LEU A 64 -1.73 -0.72 4.41
N LYS A 65 -1.48 -1.93 4.92
CA LYS A 65 -2.17 -2.45 6.09
C LYS A 65 -2.20 -1.39 7.19
N ASP A 66 -3.33 -1.24 7.84
CA ASP A 66 -3.51 -0.25 8.89
C ASP A 66 -2.47 -0.46 10.00
N LYS A 67 -2.11 0.63 10.69
CA LYS A 67 -1.18 0.57 11.82
C LYS A 67 -1.76 -0.33 12.92
N GLY A 68 -1.23 -1.53 13.04
CA GLY A 68 -1.67 -2.54 14.00
C GLY A 68 -2.13 -3.85 13.38
N GLU A 69 -2.40 -3.87 12.06
CA GLU A 69 -2.66 -5.12 11.35
C GLU A 69 -1.34 -5.88 11.15
N TRP A 70 -1.16 -6.94 11.93
CA TRP A 70 0.01 -7.81 11.90
C TRP A 70 -0.39 -9.24 11.56
N TYR A 71 0.58 -10.05 11.11
CA TYR A 71 0.37 -11.48 10.86
C TYR A 71 -0.08 -12.19 12.15
N ALA A 72 -1.08 -13.09 12.04
CA ALA A 72 -1.55 -13.89 13.17
C ALA A 72 -0.46 -14.89 13.59
N ARG A 73 0.29 -14.58 14.65
CA ARG A 73 1.39 -15.45 15.13
C ARG A 73 0.90 -16.36 16.24
N GLY A 74 1.16 -17.66 16.11
CA GLY A 74 0.83 -18.66 17.14
C GLY A 74 -0.67 -18.94 17.31
N VAL A 75 -1.51 -18.37 16.44
CA VAL A 75 -2.95 -18.64 16.45
C VAL A 75 -3.20 -19.99 15.79
N ARG A 76 -4.01 -20.82 16.44
CA ARG A 76 -4.44 -22.12 15.93
C ARG A 76 -5.87 -22.01 15.43
N ALA A 77 -6.16 -22.62 14.29
CA ALA A 77 -7.50 -22.64 13.69
C ALA A 77 -8.52 -23.41 14.55
N GLY A 78 -8.04 -24.30 15.43
CA GLY A 78 -8.88 -25.08 16.33
C GLY A 78 -8.08 -26.10 17.15
N PRO A 79 -8.77 -27.02 17.85
CA PRO A 79 -8.13 -28.13 18.51
C PRO A 79 -7.44 -29.06 17.50
N ALA A 80 -6.41 -29.78 17.96
CA ALA A 80 -5.75 -30.78 17.15
C ALA A 80 -6.73 -31.89 16.70
N ALA A 81 -6.58 -32.33 15.45
CA ALA A 81 -7.34 -33.46 14.93
C ALA A 81 -6.94 -34.75 15.64
N THR A 82 -7.91 -35.65 15.85
CA THR A 82 -7.68 -36.96 16.49
C THR A 82 -7.19 -38.03 15.52
N LYS A 83 -7.36 -37.80 14.21
CA LYS A 83 -6.96 -38.72 13.13
C LYS A 83 -6.20 -37.96 12.06
N PHE A 84 -5.27 -38.65 11.41
CA PHE A 84 -4.51 -38.09 10.29
C PHE A 84 -5.43 -37.80 9.10
N ARG A 85 -5.28 -36.61 8.50
CA ARG A 85 -6.05 -36.17 7.33
C ARG A 85 -5.19 -36.26 6.08
N LYS A 86 -5.78 -36.72 4.97
CA LYS A 86 -5.07 -36.80 3.69
C LYS A 86 -4.66 -35.39 3.22
N GLY A 87 -3.38 -35.22 2.93
CA GLY A 87 -2.81 -33.91 2.54
C GLY A 87 -2.13 -33.16 3.68
N ALA A 88 -2.24 -33.64 4.92
CA ALA A 88 -1.50 -33.09 6.05
C ALA A 88 -0.01 -33.40 5.98
N CYS A 89 0.78 -32.60 6.69
CA CYS A 89 2.19 -32.85 6.95
C CYS A 89 2.39 -34.26 7.50
N GLU A 90 3.24 -35.06 6.85
CA GLU A 90 3.43 -36.47 7.22
C GLU A 90 4.13 -36.63 8.58
N ASN A 91 4.86 -35.61 9.02
CA ASN A 91 5.58 -35.57 10.30
C ASN A 91 4.64 -35.26 11.48
N CYS A 92 4.03 -34.06 11.51
CA CYS A 92 3.25 -33.56 12.63
C CYS A 92 1.72 -33.67 12.47
N GLY A 93 1.21 -33.85 11.25
CA GLY A 93 -0.23 -33.98 10.99
C GLY A 93 -1.02 -32.67 10.84
N ALA A 94 -0.36 -31.51 10.86
CA ALA A 94 -0.99 -30.22 10.53
C ALA A 94 -1.18 -30.05 9.01
N MET A 95 -2.22 -29.33 8.60
CA MET A 95 -2.56 -29.09 7.19
C MET A 95 -1.93 -27.82 6.60
N THR A 96 -1.34 -26.95 7.43
CA THR A 96 -0.86 -25.62 6.99
C THR A 96 0.44 -25.64 6.20
N HIS A 97 1.20 -26.73 6.29
CA HIS A 97 2.53 -26.83 5.71
C HIS A 97 2.87 -28.24 5.24
N LYS A 98 3.95 -28.36 4.47
CA LYS A 98 4.47 -29.65 3.98
C LYS A 98 5.54 -30.20 4.93
N THR A 99 5.82 -31.50 4.84
CA THR A 99 6.83 -32.17 5.68
C THR A 99 8.21 -31.50 5.66
N ARG A 100 8.63 -30.95 4.51
CA ARG A 100 9.93 -30.27 4.36
C ARG A 100 10.02 -28.93 5.09
N THR A 101 8.88 -28.29 5.34
CA THR A 101 8.77 -27.00 6.03
C THR A 101 8.16 -27.18 7.43
N CYS A 102 8.21 -28.38 7.97
CA CYS A 102 7.67 -28.68 9.28
C CYS A 102 8.55 -28.07 10.37
N MET A 103 7.92 -27.37 11.31
CA MET A 103 8.60 -26.76 12.47
C MET A 103 8.81 -27.75 13.62
N GLU A 104 8.12 -28.89 13.59
CA GLU A 104 8.31 -29.95 14.58
C GLU A 104 9.55 -30.79 14.29
N ARG A 105 10.15 -31.35 15.35
CA ARG A 105 11.31 -32.22 15.21
C ARG A 105 10.99 -33.39 14.27
N PRO A 106 11.85 -33.71 13.28
CA PRO A 106 11.62 -34.85 12.39
C PRO A 106 11.48 -36.16 13.18
N ARG A 107 10.32 -36.80 13.07
CA ARG A 107 10.02 -38.06 13.75
C ARG A 107 10.51 -39.24 12.91
N ARG A 108 10.94 -40.32 13.56
CA ARG A 108 11.29 -41.58 12.89
C ARG A 108 10.09 -42.22 12.19
N GLN A 109 8.93 -42.21 12.85
CA GLN A 109 7.64 -42.54 12.24
C GLN A 109 6.71 -41.35 12.46
N GLY A 110 6.29 -40.71 11.38
CA GLY A 110 5.45 -39.51 11.43
C GLY A 110 4.00 -39.79 11.83
N ALA A 111 3.25 -38.71 12.03
CA ALA A 111 1.81 -38.75 12.33
C ALA A 111 0.99 -39.50 11.27
N LYS A 112 1.45 -39.55 10.02
CA LYS A 112 0.81 -40.32 8.93
C LYS A 112 0.65 -41.81 9.25
N TRP A 113 1.65 -42.41 9.89
CA TRP A 113 1.70 -43.85 10.15
C TRP A 113 1.27 -44.20 11.57
N THR A 114 1.60 -43.32 12.53
CA THR A 114 1.33 -43.57 13.95
C THR A 114 0.00 -43.02 14.41
N GLY A 115 -0.54 -41.98 13.76
CA GLY A 115 -1.73 -41.25 14.20
C GLY A 115 -1.60 -40.60 15.58
N LYS A 116 -0.39 -40.53 16.14
CA LYS A 116 -0.12 -40.02 17.49
C LYS A 116 0.42 -38.59 17.44
N ASP A 117 0.09 -37.83 18.48
CA ASP A 117 0.60 -36.47 18.69
C ASP A 117 0.43 -35.59 17.44
N ILE A 118 -0.81 -35.51 16.95
CA ILE A 118 -1.19 -34.67 15.82
C ILE A 118 -1.23 -33.23 16.29
N GLN A 119 -0.52 -32.34 15.59
CA GLN A 119 -0.50 -30.92 15.92
C GLN A 119 -1.75 -30.21 15.36
N ALA A 120 -2.13 -29.13 16.04
CA ALA A 120 -3.20 -28.26 15.58
C ALA A 120 -2.79 -27.47 14.32
N ASP A 121 -3.77 -27.13 13.49
CA ASP A 121 -3.55 -26.30 12.32
C ASP A 121 -3.33 -24.83 12.73
N GLU A 122 -2.36 -24.18 12.08
CA GLU A 122 -2.11 -22.73 12.21
C GLU A 122 -3.11 -21.92 11.35
N VAL A 123 -3.16 -20.60 11.55
CA VAL A 123 -3.98 -19.66 10.78
C VAL A 123 -3.13 -18.87 9.80
#